data_AF-A0A519HQZ3-F1
#
_entry.id   AF-A0A519HQZ3-F1
#
_cell.length_a   1.000
_cell.length_b   1.000
_cell.length_c   1.000
_cell.angle_alpha   90.00
_cell.angle_beta   90.00
_cell.angle_gamma   90.00
#
_symmetry.space_group_name_H-M   'P 1'
#
loop_
_entity.id
_entity.type
_entity.pdbx_description
1 polymer ?
#
loop_
_entity_poly.entity_id
_entity_poly.type
_entity_poly.pdbx_seq_one_letter_code
_entity_poly.pdbx_strand_id
1 'polypeptide(L)'
;MATPSPFAFLEDLVQRAGGALQPPGWLVDEVQHRAVLFLNHVLGQESQAQERLARQRGKVVRIEWRQFHMLLAATPAGLLERAGSNAVPDLTLAVADD
;
A
#
# COMPACT_ATOMS: atom_id res chain seq x y z
N MET A 1 -26.36 12.34 1.04
CA MET A 1 -25.82 12.25 2.41
C MET A 1 -24.41 11.71 2.27
N ALA A 2 -23.38 12.54 2.41
CA ALA A 2 -22.00 12.06 2.37
C ALA A 2 -21.74 11.31 3.68
N THR A 3 -21.49 10.00 3.60
CA THR A 3 -21.08 9.21 4.76
C THR A 3 -19.70 9.73 5.16
N PRO A 4 -19.52 10.30 6.37
CA PRO A 4 -18.22 10.78 6.79
C PRO A 4 -17.24 9.60 6.76
N SER A 5 -16.15 9.75 5.99
CA SER A 5 -15.09 8.76 5.94
C SER A 5 -14.54 8.56 7.36
N PRO A 6 -14.44 7.32 7.87
CA PRO A 6 -13.81 7.05 9.17
C PRO A 6 -12.32 7.41 9.19
N PHE A 7 -11.76 7.80 8.04
CA PHE A 7 -10.38 8.24 7.86
C PHE A 7 -10.23 9.76 7.72
N ALA A 8 -11.30 10.55 7.87
CA ALA A 8 -11.24 12.02 7.78
C ALA A 8 -10.23 12.65 8.77
N PHE A 9 -9.99 12.00 9.91
CA PHE A 9 -8.92 12.40 10.86
C PHE A 9 -7.52 12.27 10.26
N LEU A 10 -7.26 11.24 9.45
CA LEU A 10 -5.97 11.06 8.77
C LEU A 10 -5.76 12.11 7.68
N GLU A 11 -6.83 12.49 6.98
CA GLU A 11 -6.78 13.56 5.98
C GLU A 11 -6.41 14.92 6.61
N ASP A 12 -7.02 15.30 7.74
CA ASP A 12 -6.70 16.54 8.46
C ASP A 12 -5.27 16.51 9.03
N LEU A 13 -4.81 15.36 9.56
CA LEU A 13 -3.43 15.19 10.02
C LEU A 13 -2.42 15.33 8.87
N VAL A 14 -2.68 14.71 7.72
CA VAL A 14 -1.81 14.79 6.53
C VAL A 14 -1.81 16.19 5.93
N GLN A 15 -2.96 16.87 5.89
CA GLN A 15 -3.05 18.26 5.42
C GLN A 15 -2.26 19.22 6.31
N ARG A 16 -2.34 19.07 7.64
CA ARG A 16 -1.57 19.88 8.59
C ARG A 16 -0.08 19.57 8.57
N ALA A 17 0.31 18.32 8.30
CA ALA A 17 1.71 17.91 8.18
C ALA A 17 2.34 18.32 6.84
N GLY A 18 1.54 18.46 5.78
CA GLY A 18 1.97 18.76 4.40
C GLY A 18 2.67 20.11 4.21
N GLY A 19 2.68 20.98 5.22
CA GLY A 19 3.30 22.31 5.15
C GLY A 19 4.75 22.41 5.61
N ALA A 20 5.31 21.45 6.38
CA ALA A 20 6.61 21.72 7.04
C ALA A 20 7.55 20.55 7.30
N LEU A 21 7.13 19.28 7.24
CA LEU A 21 7.99 18.17 7.65
C LEU A 21 7.83 16.97 6.72
N GLN A 22 8.87 16.67 5.92
CA GLN A 22 8.98 15.35 5.32
C GLN A 22 9.01 14.32 6.46
N PRO A 23 8.15 13.29 6.44
CA PRO A 23 8.16 12.29 7.48
C PRO A 23 9.53 11.60 7.52
N PRO A 24 10.08 11.33 8.71
CA PRO A 24 11.36 10.66 8.81
C PRO A 24 11.28 9.25 8.21
N GLY A 25 12.36 8.77 7.60
CA GLY A 25 12.38 7.50 6.85
C GLY A 25 11.89 6.29 7.64
N TRP A 26 12.23 6.21 8.94
CA TRP A 26 11.77 5.13 9.82
C TRP A 26 10.24 5.09 9.95
N LEU A 27 9.57 6.25 9.95
CA LEU A 27 8.12 6.33 10.07
C LEU A 27 7.46 5.89 8.78
N VAL A 28 8.04 6.27 7.64
CA VAL A 28 7.61 5.79 6.32
C VAL A 28 7.72 4.27 6.27
N ASP A 29 8.86 3.71 6.68
CA ASP A 29 9.08 2.26 6.70
C ASP A 29 8.08 1.51 7.60
N GLU A 30 7.80 2.04 8.79
CA GLU A 30 6.84 1.45 9.73
C GLU A 30 5.40 1.50 9.18
N VAL A 31 4.99 2.62 8.60
CA VAL A 31 3.67 2.75 7.95
C VAL A 31 3.57 1.78 6.77
N GLN A 32 4.61 1.68 5.96
CA GLN A 32 4.66 0.73 4.85
C GLN A 32 4.54 -0.72 5.34
N HIS A 33 5.27 -1.07 6.41
CA HIS A 33 5.21 -2.39 7.01
C HIS A 33 3.81 -2.72 7.55
N ARG A 34 3.19 -1.79 8.30
CA ARG A 34 1.83 -1.96 8.84
C ARG A 34 0.79 -2.06 7.75
N ALA A 35 0.93 -1.30 6.67
CA ALA A 35 0.04 -1.40 5.51
C ALA A 35 0.11 -2.80 4.89
N VAL A 36 1.30 -3.37 4.71
CA VAL A 36 1.46 -4.75 4.22
C VAL A 36 0.80 -5.76 5.16
N LEU A 37 1.02 -5.64 6.48
CA LEU A 37 0.39 -6.54 7.46
C LEU A 37 -1.14 -6.43 7.41
N PHE A 38 -1.69 -5.23 7.31
CA PHE A 38 -3.12 -5.01 7.20
C PHE A 38 -3.70 -5.61 5.91
N LEU A 39 -3.06 -5.38 4.76
CA LEU A 39 -3.48 -5.97 3.49
C LEU A 39 -3.42 -7.50 3.56
N ASN A 40 -2.36 -8.07 4.11
CA ASN A 40 -2.23 -9.51 4.30
C ASN A 40 -3.27 -10.07 5.27
N HIS A 41 -3.63 -9.32 6.30
CA HIS A 41 -4.69 -9.71 7.22
C HIS A 41 -6.04 -9.81 6.51
N VAL A 42 -6.39 -8.83 5.67
CA VAL A 42 -7.62 -8.85 4.87
C VAL A 42 -7.57 -9.97 3.82
N LEU A 43 -6.48 -10.09 3.08
CA LEU A 43 -6.29 -11.15 2.08
C LEU A 43 -6.38 -12.55 2.70
N GLY A 44 -5.84 -12.72 3.91
CA GLY A 44 -5.88 -13.96 4.66
C GLY A 44 -7.28 -14.43 5.07
N GLN A 45 -8.29 -13.55 4.99
CA GLN A 45 -9.68 -13.90 5.28
C GLN A 45 -10.38 -14.57 4.08
N GLU A 46 -9.87 -14.37 2.85
CA GLU A 46 -10.54 -14.81 1.61
C GLU A 46 -9.64 -15.73 0.78
N SER A 47 -9.89 -17.05 0.84
CA SER A 47 -9.08 -18.06 0.14
C SER A 47 -9.05 -17.86 -1.38
N GLN A 48 -10.16 -17.43 -1.97
CA GLN A 48 -10.23 -17.16 -3.40
C GLN A 48 -9.33 -15.98 -3.80
N ALA A 49 -9.19 -14.96 -2.94
CA ALA A 49 -8.28 -13.85 -3.17
C ALA A 49 -6.82 -14.31 -3.11
N GLN A 50 -6.48 -15.15 -2.13
CA GLN A 50 -5.15 -15.74 -2.02
C GLN A 50 -4.79 -16.58 -3.24
N GLU A 51 -5.70 -17.45 -3.70
CA GLU A 51 -5.48 -18.27 -4.91
C GLU A 51 -5.24 -17.41 -6.15
N ARG A 52 -6.01 -16.33 -6.32
CA ARG A 52 -5.84 -15.40 -7.43
C ARG A 52 -4.50 -14.69 -7.35
N LEU A 53 -4.07 -14.28 -6.16
CA LEU A 53 -2.80 -13.60 -5.96
C LEU A 53 -1.61 -14.55 -6.13
N ALA A 54 -1.71 -15.80 -5.68
CA ALA A 54 -0.67 -16.83 -5.83
C ALA A 54 -0.36 -17.13 -7.31
N ARG A 55 -1.34 -16.99 -8.21
CA ARG A 55 -1.14 -17.10 -9.67
C ARG A 55 -0.24 -15.99 -10.22
N GLN A 56 -0.15 -14.86 -9.53
CA GLN A 56 0.71 -13.72 -9.86
C GLN A 56 2.04 -13.74 -9.12
N ARG A 57 2.42 -14.86 -8.48
CA ARG A 57 3.67 -14.98 -7.71
C ARG A 57 4.89 -14.42 -8.46
N GLY A 58 5.72 -13.68 -7.75
CA GLY A 58 6.92 -13.03 -8.28
C GLY A 58 6.66 -11.76 -9.09
N LYS A 59 5.39 -11.40 -9.35
CA LYS A 59 5.04 -10.11 -9.95
C LYS A 59 5.13 -8.99 -8.94
N VAL A 60 5.64 -7.85 -9.38
CA VAL A 60 5.81 -6.64 -8.57
C VAL A 60 4.82 -5.57 -9.02
N VAL A 61 4.07 -5.02 -8.07
CA VAL A 61 3.12 -3.93 -8.27
C VAL A 61 3.67 -2.68 -7.59
N ARG A 62 3.74 -1.58 -8.34
CA ARG A 62 3.98 -0.25 -7.82
C ARG A 62 2.65 0.44 -7.57
N ILE A 63 2.43 0.91 -6.34
CA ILE A 63 1.29 1.74 -5.98
C ILE A 63 1.80 3.16 -5.81
N GLU A 64 1.15 4.13 -6.46
CA GLU A 64 1.47 5.55 -6.40
C GLU A 64 0.23 6.37 -6.06
N TRP A 65 0.37 7.23 -5.05
CA TRP A 65 -0.65 8.19 -4.67
C TRP A 65 0.01 9.46 -4.15
N ARG A 66 -0.15 10.57 -4.88
CA ARG A 66 0.52 11.85 -4.62
C ARG A 66 2.05 11.63 -4.47
N GLN A 67 2.65 12.01 -3.34
CA GLN A 67 4.07 11.76 -3.05
C GLN A 67 4.39 10.37 -2.50
N PHE A 68 3.37 9.57 -2.17
CA PHE A 68 3.55 8.24 -1.60
C PHE A 68 3.68 7.20 -2.70
N HIS A 69 4.66 6.31 -2.55
CA HIS A 69 4.80 5.15 -3.41
C HIS A 69 5.26 3.93 -2.61
N MET A 70 4.91 2.74 -3.09
CA MET A 70 5.30 1.47 -2.51
C MET A 70 5.42 0.40 -3.60
N LEU A 71 6.40 -0.48 -3.45
CA LEU A 71 6.55 -1.68 -4.29
C LEU A 71 6.14 -2.92 -3.48
N LEU A 72 5.21 -3.70 -4.03
CA LEU A 72 4.68 -4.91 -3.43
C LEU A 72 4.88 -6.10 -4.36
N ALA A 73 5.38 -7.22 -3.83
CA ALA A 73 5.51 -8.47 -4.57
C ALA A 73 4.46 -9.48 -4.12
N ALA A 74 3.88 -10.21 -5.08
CA ALA A 74 2.99 -11.32 -4.79
C ALA A 74 3.79 -12.58 -4.41
N THR A 75 3.45 -13.18 -3.27
CA THR A 75 4.12 -14.38 -2.74
C THR A 75 3.41 -15.67 -3.18
N PRO A 76 4.09 -16.83 -3.15
CA PRO A 76 3.46 -18.13 -3.44
C PRO A 76 2.31 -18.49 -2.48
N ALA A 77 2.27 -17.90 -1.28
CA ALA A 77 1.21 -18.10 -0.30
C ALA A 77 -0.07 -17.31 -0.61
N GLY A 78 -0.11 -16.52 -1.69
CA GLY A 78 -1.25 -15.66 -2.00
C GLY A 78 -1.33 -14.44 -1.08
N LEU A 79 -0.19 -13.95 -0.61
CA LEU A 79 -0.03 -12.75 0.21
C LEU A 79 0.93 -11.77 -0.45
N LEU A 80 1.10 -10.59 0.14
CA LEU A 80 1.99 -9.52 -0.33
C LEU A 80 3.21 -9.37 0.58
N GLU A 81 4.34 -8.98 -0.02
CA GLU A 81 5.53 -8.56 0.71
C GLU A 81 6.09 -7.26 0.10
N ARG A 82 6.90 -6.51 0.86
CA ARG A 82 7.62 -5.36 0.31
C ARG A 82 8.65 -5.86 -0.69
N ALA A 83 8.59 -5.37 -1.92
CA ALA A 83 9.65 -5.64 -2.89
C ALA A 83 10.88 -4.76 -2.59
N GLY A 84 12.05 -5.17 -3.07
CA GLY A 84 13.27 -4.37 -2.97
C GLY A 84 13.10 -3.01 -3.68
N SER A 85 13.79 -1.98 -3.19
CA SER A 85 13.70 -0.61 -3.73
C SER A 85 14.06 -0.49 -5.22
N ASN A 86 14.89 -1.41 -5.73
CA ASN A 86 15.30 -1.47 -7.14
C ASN A 86 14.50 -2.49 -7.97
N ALA A 87 13.42 -3.05 -7.44
CA ALA A 87 12.60 -4.00 -8.19
C ALA A 87 11.91 -3.30 -9.36
N VAL A 88 11.92 -3.95 -10.53
CA VAL A 88 11.22 -3.45 -11.72
C VAL A 88 9.73 -3.80 -11.58
N PRO A 89 8.81 -2.83 -11.59
CA PRO A 89 7.39 -3.13 -11.46
C PRO A 89 6.84 -3.73 -12.76
N ASP A 90 6.08 -4.82 -12.63
CA ASP A 90 5.27 -5.40 -13.70
C ASP A 90 3.98 -4.61 -13.96
N LEU A 91 3.49 -3.91 -12.92
CA LEU A 91 2.27 -3.09 -12.96
C LEU A 91 2.46 -1.84 -12.11
N THR A 92 1.99 -0.69 -12.62
CA THR A 92 1.91 0.55 -11.83
C THR A 92 0.44 0.97 -11.69
N LEU A 93 0.01 1.17 -10.46
CA LEU A 93 -1.31 1.65 -10.08
C LEU A 93 -1.15 3.08 -9.56
N ALA A 94 -1.61 4.06 -10.34
CA ALA A 94 -1.60 5.46 -9.95
C ALA A 94 -3.02 5.92 -9.61
N VAL A 95 -3.18 6.51 -8.42
CA VAL A 95 -4.42 7.16 -8.02
C VAL A 95 -4.35 8.63 -8.41
N ALA A 96 -5.21 9.05 -9.34
CA ALA A 96 -5.36 10.43 -9.75
C ALA A 96 -6.35 11.17 -8.82
N ASP A 97 -6.05 12.43 -8.51
CA ASP A 97 -7.00 13.35 -7.88
C ASP A 97 -7.73 14.10 -9.02
N ASP A 98 -9.06 14.04 -9.05
CA ASP A 98 -9.94 14.86 -9.90
C ASP A 98 -10.58 15.97 -9.04
#